data_AF-A0A9W9JPB7-F1
#
_entry.id   AF-A0A9W9JPB7-F1
#
_cell.length_a   1.000
_cell.length_b   1.000
_cell.length_c   1.000
_cell.angle_alpha   90.00
_cell.angle_beta   90.00
_cell.angle_gamma   90.00
#
_symmetry.space_group_name_H-M   'P 1'
#
loop_
_entity.id
_entity.type
_entity.pdbx_description
1 polymer ?
#
loop_
_entity_poly.entity_id
_entity_poly.type
_entity_poly.pdbx_seq_one_letter_code
_entity_poly.pdbx_strand_id
1 'polypeptide(L)'
;MSDPLLFEDTFTITSINAQKYDRVSRLTCNSNDASLTFTLDVNTELYPCAVGESLSLALASTLSLDGKEDTRASWREVSMGDQTLADDYDYVCHGKVYRFEEGATKDTMAVFVSFGGLLLYLEGPYKKLAPLRIDHVYLLLKK
;
A
#
# COMPACT_ATOMS: atom_id res chain seq x y z
N MET A 1 -12.62 -19.47 -0.20
CA MET A 1 -12.44 -18.16 0.48
C MET A 1 -11.09 -17.67 0.01
N SER A 2 -11.07 -16.59 -0.77
CA SER A 2 -9.83 -15.98 -1.22
C SER A 2 -9.49 -14.87 -0.24
N ASP A 3 -8.31 -14.93 0.38
CA ASP A 3 -7.85 -13.85 1.24
C ASP A 3 -7.79 -12.55 0.42
N PRO A 4 -8.48 -11.48 0.86
CA PRO A 4 -8.50 -10.21 0.12
C PRO A 4 -7.14 -9.51 0.19
N LEU A 5 -6.34 -9.82 1.22
CA LEU A 5 -4.98 -9.32 1.42
C LEU A 5 -3.98 -10.10 0.57
N LEU A 6 -3.28 -9.38 -0.29
CA LEU A 6 -2.22 -9.90 -1.15
C LEU A 6 -0.84 -9.79 -0.51
N PHE A 7 -0.67 -8.78 0.33
CA PHE A 7 0.58 -8.47 0.99
C PHE A 7 0.27 -7.74 2.30
N GLU A 8 0.98 -8.11 3.36
CA GLU A 8 0.94 -7.43 4.64
C GLU A 8 2.34 -7.53 5.26
N ASP A 9 2.89 -6.40 5.68
CA ASP A 9 4.15 -6.38 6.42
C ASP A 9 4.22 -5.09 7.28
N THR A 10 5.06 -5.12 8.31
CA THR A 10 5.30 -3.98 9.18
C THR A 10 6.66 -3.36 8.88
N PHE A 11 6.67 -2.04 8.76
CA PHE A 11 7.82 -1.27 8.35
C PHE A 11 8.09 -0.15 9.35
N THR A 12 9.34 0.28 9.41
CA THR A 12 9.74 1.45 10.18
C THR A 12 10.10 2.59 9.25
N ILE A 13 9.57 3.78 9.52
CA ILE A 13 9.85 4.99 8.73
C ILE A 13 11.28 5.44 9.02
N THR A 14 12.12 5.42 7.99
CA THR A 14 13.54 5.79 8.10
C THR A 14 13.78 7.26 7.76
N SER A 15 13.03 7.79 6.80
CA SER A 15 13.12 9.20 6.40
C SER A 15 11.82 9.71 5.81
N ILE A 16 11.62 11.01 5.89
CA ILE A 16 10.46 11.73 5.36
C ILE A 16 10.98 12.91 4.54
N ASN A 17 10.57 12.99 3.28
CA ASN A 17 10.89 14.11 2.40
C ASN A 17 9.63 14.92 2.08
N ALA A 18 9.54 16.11 2.67
CA ALA A 18 8.44 17.07 2.49
C ALA A 18 8.87 18.37 1.79
N GLN A 19 10.05 18.39 1.14
CA GLN A 19 10.66 19.65 0.68
C GLN A 19 9.92 20.32 -0.48
N LYS A 20 9.15 19.56 -1.26
CA LYS A 20 8.52 20.06 -2.51
C LYS A 20 7.03 20.36 -2.37
N TYR A 21 6.35 19.78 -1.39
CA TYR A 21 4.91 19.83 -1.27
C TYR A 21 4.52 20.05 0.20
N ASP A 22 3.53 20.91 0.44
CA ASP A 22 3.10 21.23 1.80
C ASP A 22 2.25 20.12 2.45
N ARG A 23 1.52 19.35 1.62
CA ARG A 23 0.51 18.37 2.07
C ARG A 23 0.87 16.92 1.75
N VAL A 24 1.90 16.71 0.96
CA VAL A 24 2.33 15.37 0.52
C VAL A 24 3.78 15.20 0.90
N SER A 25 4.07 14.12 1.61
CA SER A 25 5.45 13.76 1.91
C SER A 25 5.76 12.38 1.37
N ARG A 26 7.01 12.23 0.92
CA ARG A 26 7.55 10.95 0.50
C ARG A 26 8.20 10.26 1.69
N LEU A 27 7.61 9.16 2.13
CA LEU A 27 8.14 8.30 3.18
C LEU A 27 9.08 7.27 2.57
N THR A 28 10.20 7.01 3.23
CA THR A 28 11.04 5.86 2.94
C THR A 28 11.04 4.95 4.15
N CYS A 29 10.65 3.70 3.95
CA CYS A 29 10.43 2.73 5.01
C CYS A 29 11.16 1.42 4.71
N ASN A 30 11.67 0.79 5.77
CA ASN A 30 12.32 -0.51 5.68
C ASN A 30 11.59 -1.52 6.55
N SER A 31 11.53 -2.77 6.10
CA SER A 31 10.97 -3.85 6.92
C SER A 31 11.88 -4.14 8.10
N ASN A 32 11.32 -4.77 9.13
CA ASN A 32 12.08 -5.16 10.33
C ASN A 32 13.24 -6.12 10.01
N ASP A 33 13.08 -6.94 8.96
CA ASP A 33 14.09 -7.91 8.52
C ASP A 33 15.06 -7.30 7.47
N ALA A 34 14.93 -6.00 7.16
CA ALA A 34 15.67 -5.28 6.13
C ALA A 34 15.64 -5.91 4.72
N SER A 35 14.73 -6.85 4.48
CA SER A 35 14.57 -7.56 3.20
C SER A 35 13.67 -6.84 2.21
N LEU A 36 12.82 -5.93 2.70
CA LEU A 36 11.91 -5.12 1.89
C LEU A 36 12.15 -3.65 2.19
N THR A 37 12.13 -2.85 1.14
CA THR A 37 12.15 -1.40 1.25
C THR A 37 11.03 -0.84 0.39
N PHE A 38 10.39 0.23 0.87
CA PHE A 38 9.41 0.92 0.07
C PHE A 38 9.53 2.43 0.21
N THR A 39 9.10 3.12 -0.83
CA THR A 39 8.94 4.57 -0.87
C THR A 39 7.50 4.89 -1.23
N LEU A 40 6.81 5.64 -0.40
CA LEU A 40 5.39 5.93 -0.56
C LEU A 40 5.13 7.44 -0.41
N ASP A 41 4.40 8.01 -1.36
CA ASP A 41 3.83 9.35 -1.21
C ASP A 41 2.53 9.27 -0.41
N VAL A 42 2.46 9.98 0.72
CA VAL A 42 1.26 10.04 1.58
C VAL A 42 0.81 11.47 1.79
N ASN A 43 -0.49 11.65 1.99
CA ASN A 43 -1.03 12.93 2.44
C ASN A 43 -0.79 13.10 3.95
N THR A 44 0.23 13.89 4.30
CA THR A 44 0.63 14.12 5.69
C THR A 44 -0.31 15.03 6.48
N GLU A 45 -1.21 15.74 5.81
CA GLU A 45 -2.28 16.51 6.48
C GLU A 45 -3.35 15.59 7.07
N LEU A 46 -3.69 14.51 6.36
CA LEU A 46 -4.66 13.51 6.82
C LEU A 46 -4.03 12.44 7.70
N TYR A 47 -2.80 12.04 7.38
CA TYR A 47 -2.11 10.95 8.05
C TYR A 47 -0.70 11.41 8.48
N PRO A 48 -0.58 12.05 9.65
CA PRO A 48 0.68 12.63 10.10
C PRO A 48 1.67 11.53 10.46
N CYS A 49 2.84 11.47 9.82
CA CYS A 49 3.85 10.44 10.08
C CYS A 49 5.12 11.02 10.68
N ALA A 50 5.78 10.27 11.57
CA ALA A 50 7.08 10.64 12.14
C ALA A 50 8.19 9.64 11.77
N VAL A 51 9.44 10.13 11.71
CA VAL A 51 10.61 9.27 11.54
C VAL A 51 10.78 8.39 12.78
N GLY A 52 11.03 7.09 12.59
CA GLY A 52 11.16 6.09 13.66
C GLY A 52 9.84 5.44 14.06
N GLU A 53 8.71 5.88 13.51
CA GLU A 53 7.41 5.28 13.75
C GLU A 53 7.24 3.97 12.95
N SER A 54 6.55 3.00 13.55
CA SER A 54 6.18 1.75 12.88
C SER A 54 4.86 1.92 12.14
N LEU A 55 4.81 1.39 10.93
CA LEU A 55 3.67 1.45 10.02
C LEU A 55 3.39 0.05 9.51
N SER A 56 2.16 -0.42 9.69
CA SER A 56 1.67 -1.64 9.06
C SER A 56 1.09 -1.28 7.69
N LEU A 57 1.65 -1.87 6.64
CA LEU A 57 1.20 -1.69 5.26
C LEU A 57 0.60 -2.99 4.77
N ALA A 58 -0.64 -2.90 4.33
CA ALA A 58 -1.37 -3.97 3.67
C ALA A 58 -1.78 -3.55 2.26
N LEU A 59 -1.71 -4.49 1.32
CA LEU A 59 -2.21 -4.35 -0.04
C LEU A 59 -3.28 -5.41 -0.27
N ALA A 60 -4.47 -4.96 -0.66
CA ALA A 60 -5.61 -5.83 -0.91
C ALA A 60 -6.12 -5.72 -2.34
N SER A 61 -6.66 -6.82 -2.89
CA SER A 61 -7.33 -6.82 -4.19
C SER A 61 -8.77 -6.27 -4.11
N THR A 62 -9.42 -6.44 -2.95
CA THR A 62 -10.80 -6.03 -2.69
C THR A 62 -10.95 -5.60 -1.23
N LEU A 63 -11.88 -4.68 -0.98
CA LEU A 63 -12.28 -4.25 0.37
C LEU A 63 -13.36 -5.14 0.97
N SER A 64 -13.96 -6.04 0.17
CA SER A 64 -14.97 -6.98 0.63
C SER A 64 -14.35 -8.05 1.51
N LEU A 65 -14.86 -8.21 2.74
CA LEU A 65 -14.42 -9.24 3.69
C LEU A 65 -14.54 -10.67 3.12
N ASP A 66 -15.48 -10.89 2.19
CA ASP A 66 -15.72 -12.19 1.55
C ASP A 66 -14.74 -12.48 0.37
N GLY A 67 -13.85 -11.54 0.05
CA GLY A 67 -12.89 -11.69 -1.05
C GLY A 67 -13.51 -11.65 -2.45
N LYS A 68 -14.79 -11.27 -2.56
CA LYS A 68 -15.46 -11.06 -3.86
C LYS A 68 -14.89 -9.81 -4.54
N GLU A 69 -14.63 -9.93 -5.83
CA GLU A 69 -14.28 -8.77 -6.67
C GLU A 69 -15.37 -7.71 -6.56
N ASP A 70 -14.95 -6.47 -6.35
CA ASP A 70 -15.87 -5.34 -6.32
C ASP A 70 -16.43 -5.14 -7.74
N THR A 71 -17.60 -5.74 -7.98
CA THR A 71 -18.34 -5.70 -9.24
C THR A 71 -19.15 -4.41 -9.35
N ARG A 72 -18.99 -3.45 -8.43
CA ARG A 72 -19.72 -2.19 -8.49
C ARG A 72 -19.07 -1.30 -9.55
N ALA A 73 -19.73 -1.22 -10.70
CA ALA A 73 -19.37 -0.34 -11.82
C ALA A 73 -19.40 1.17 -11.48
N SER A 74 -19.81 1.54 -10.26
CA SER A 74 -19.92 2.93 -9.81
C SER A 74 -19.63 3.01 -8.32
N TRP A 75 -18.82 4.00 -7.92
CA TRP A 75 -18.55 4.29 -6.53
C TRP A 75 -19.86 4.61 -5.82
N ARG A 76 -20.17 3.87 -4.75
CA ARG A 76 -21.30 4.13 -3.88
C ARG A 76 -20.76 4.38 -2.49
N GLU A 77 -21.30 5.36 -1.79
CA GLU A 77 -21.07 5.50 -0.37
C GLU A 77 -21.43 4.17 0.31
N VAL A 78 -20.52 3.69 1.16
CA VAL A 78 -20.76 2.49 1.96
C VAL A 78 -21.98 2.79 2.83
N SER A 79 -23.08 2.06 2.63
CA SER A 79 -24.25 2.18 3.49
C SER A 79 -23.83 1.89 4.92
N MET A 80 -24.28 2.72 5.86
CA MET A 80 -24.10 2.54 7.31
C MET A 80 -24.49 1.10 7.71
N GLY A 81 -23.50 0.22 7.88
CA GLY A 81 -23.70 -1.18 8.30
C GLY A 81 -22.90 -2.24 7.55
N ASP A 82 -22.35 -1.97 6.37
CA ASP A 82 -21.44 -2.91 5.69
C ASP A 82 -20.03 -2.77 6.27
N GLN A 83 -19.61 -3.70 7.14
CA GLN A 83 -18.23 -3.76 7.61
C GLN A 83 -17.32 -4.13 6.44
N THR A 84 -16.29 -3.32 6.21
CA THR A 84 -15.30 -3.54 5.16
C THR A 84 -13.92 -3.66 5.77
N LEU A 85 -12.98 -4.19 4.97
CA LEU A 85 -11.58 -4.23 5.40
C LEU A 85 -11.01 -2.83 5.69
N ALA A 86 -11.60 -1.77 5.12
CA ALA A 86 -11.16 -0.40 5.34
C ALA A 86 -11.43 0.11 6.77
N ASP A 87 -12.41 -0.44 7.49
CA ASP A 87 -12.78 0.02 8.83
C ASP A 87 -11.70 -0.27 9.89
N ASP A 88 -10.80 -1.23 9.62
CA ASP A 88 -9.72 -1.64 10.52
C ASP A 88 -8.42 -0.81 10.35
N TYR A 89 -8.37 0.05 9.32
CA TYR A 89 -7.19 0.82 8.90
C TYR A 89 -7.46 2.32 8.92
N ASP A 90 -6.43 3.10 9.22
CA ASP A 90 -6.53 4.55 9.40
C ASP A 90 -6.45 5.31 8.07
N TYR A 91 -5.79 4.73 7.06
CA TYR A 91 -5.58 5.39 5.78
C TYR A 91 -5.70 4.39 4.63
N VAL A 92 -6.61 4.70 3.71
CA VAL A 92 -6.96 3.80 2.60
C VAL A 92 -6.85 4.55 1.27
N CYS A 93 -6.23 3.92 0.28
CA CYS A 93 -6.10 4.48 -1.07
C CYS A 93 -6.37 3.40 -2.12
N HIS A 94 -7.11 3.75 -3.18
CA HIS A 94 -7.29 2.88 -4.33
C HIS A 94 -6.36 3.32 -5.47
N GLY A 95 -5.68 2.37 -6.08
CA GLY A 95 -4.66 2.65 -7.09
C GLY A 95 -4.52 1.54 -8.11
N LYS A 96 -3.62 1.79 -9.06
CA LYS A 96 -3.29 0.86 -10.14
C LYS A 96 -1.80 0.55 -10.13
N VAL A 97 -1.48 -0.74 -10.25
CA VAL A 97 -0.11 -1.17 -10.51
C VAL A 97 0.18 -0.94 -11.99
N TYR A 98 1.16 -0.10 -12.29
CA TYR A 98 1.43 0.35 -13.66
C TYR A 98 2.75 -0.18 -14.22
N ARG A 99 3.68 -0.59 -13.35
CA ARG A 99 4.99 -1.08 -13.77
C ARG A 99 5.52 -2.10 -12.77
N PHE A 100 6.17 -3.12 -13.33
CA PHE A 100 6.96 -4.10 -12.60
C PHE A 100 8.35 -4.13 -13.19
N GLU A 101 9.35 -4.29 -12.34
CA GLU A 101 10.72 -4.50 -12.76
C GLU A 101 11.30 -5.71 -12.04
N GLU A 102 12.10 -6.49 -12.75
CA GLU A 102 12.99 -7.45 -12.10
C GLU A 102 14.03 -6.63 -11.34
N GLY A 103 14.19 -6.92 -10.04
CA GLY A 103 15.10 -6.19 -9.17
C GLY A 103 16.56 -6.45 -9.55
N ALA A 104 17.48 -5.74 -8.89
CA ALA A 104 18.91 -5.82 -9.21
C ALA A 104 19.50 -7.24 -9.01
N THR A 105 18.87 -8.06 -8.16
CA THR A 105 19.24 -9.45 -7.88
C THR A 105 18.18 -10.40 -8.43
N LYS A 106 18.57 -11.60 -8.88
CA LYS A 106 17.66 -12.62 -9.46
C LYS A 106 16.44 -13.01 -8.60
N ASP A 107 16.50 -12.79 -7.29
CA ASP A 107 15.42 -13.11 -6.36
C ASP A 107 14.60 -11.88 -5.90
N THR A 108 14.94 -10.68 -6.40
CA THR A 108 14.26 -9.42 -6.04
C THR A 108 13.36 -8.93 -7.17
N MET A 109 12.26 -8.29 -6.82
CA MET A 109 11.34 -7.63 -7.75
C MET A 109 10.99 -6.26 -7.21
N ALA A 110 10.78 -5.30 -8.10
CA ALA A 110 10.26 -3.98 -7.79
C ALA A 110 8.86 -3.78 -8.39
N VAL A 111 7.96 -3.23 -7.59
CA VAL A 111 6.57 -2.97 -7.95
C VAL A 111 6.31 -1.47 -7.84
N PHE A 112 5.69 -0.91 -8.87
CA PHE A 112 5.30 0.49 -8.92
C PHE A 112 3.78 0.63 -9.00
N VAL A 113 3.21 1.32 -8.01
CA VAL A 113 1.77 1.56 -7.89
C VAL A 113 1.50 3.05 -7.89
N SER A 114 0.41 3.46 -8.53
CA SER A 114 -0.07 4.84 -8.53
C SER A 114 -1.47 4.92 -7.92
N PHE A 115 -1.62 5.73 -6.88
CA PHE A 115 -2.89 6.04 -6.22
C PHE A 115 -3.35 7.44 -6.63
N GLY A 116 -3.67 7.60 -7.92
CA GLY A 116 -4.16 8.87 -8.46
C GLY A 116 -3.13 10.00 -8.46
N GLY A 117 -1.84 9.68 -8.53
CA GLY A 117 -0.73 10.64 -8.51
C GLY A 117 0.22 10.49 -7.32
N LEU A 118 -0.22 9.82 -6.25
CA LEU A 118 0.65 9.38 -5.17
C LEU A 118 1.34 8.08 -5.59
N LEU A 119 2.67 8.05 -5.58
CA LEU A 119 3.44 6.91 -6.06
C LEU A 119 3.89 6.03 -4.89
N LEU A 120 3.84 4.72 -5.12
CA LEU A 120 4.45 3.70 -4.29
C LEU A 120 5.48 2.94 -5.12
N TYR A 121 6.67 2.81 -4.55
CA TYR A 121 7.73 1.94 -5.01
C TYR A 121 7.97 0.92 -3.90
N LEU A 122 7.87 -0.38 -4.22
CA LEU A 122 8.11 -1.46 -3.27
C LEU A 122 9.12 -2.44 -3.88
N GLU A 123 10.23 -2.66 -3.20
CA GLU A 123 11.28 -3.58 -3.62
C GLU A 123 11.50 -4.67 -2.56
N GLY A 124 11.62 -5.91 -3.01
CA GLY A 124 11.99 -7.03 -2.15
C GLY A 124 11.83 -8.40 -2.81
N PRO A 125 11.72 -9.48 -2.02
CA PRO A 125 11.78 -10.84 -2.54
C PRO A 125 10.58 -11.19 -3.42
N TYR A 126 10.85 -11.84 -4.57
CA TYR A 126 9.84 -12.23 -5.53
C TYR A 126 8.67 -13.02 -4.90
N LYS A 127 8.96 -13.92 -3.95
CA LYS A 127 7.95 -14.74 -3.26
C LYS A 127 6.88 -13.91 -2.56
N LYS A 128 7.25 -12.76 -1.98
CA LYS A 128 6.31 -11.88 -1.28
C LYS A 128 5.54 -10.96 -2.23
N LEU A 129 6.14 -10.60 -3.37
CA LEU A 129 5.57 -9.63 -4.31
C LEU A 129 4.83 -10.26 -5.49
N ALA A 130 4.97 -11.57 -5.71
CA ALA A 130 4.27 -12.31 -6.76
C ALA A 130 2.73 -12.12 -6.75
N PRO A 131 2.04 -12.06 -5.58
CA PRO A 131 0.60 -11.83 -5.53
C PRO A 131 0.16 -10.43 -6.02
N LEU A 132 1.09 -9.47 -6.09
CA LEU A 132 0.80 -8.09 -6.50
C LEU A 132 0.69 -7.89 -8.01
N ARG A 133 0.74 -8.97 -8.80
CA ARG A 133 0.55 -8.96 -10.27
C ARG A 133 -0.93 -8.81 -10.65
N ILE A 134 -1.57 -7.79 -10.13
CA ILE A 134 -2.94 -7.42 -10.46
C ILE A 134 -3.00 -5.96 -10.91
N ASP A 135 -4.04 -5.59 -11.65
CA ASP A 135 -4.18 -4.21 -12.13
C ASP A 135 -4.52 -3.24 -10.99
N HIS A 136 -5.58 -3.50 -10.23
CA HIS A 136 -6.10 -2.58 -9.21
C HIS A 136 -5.77 -3.06 -7.81
N VAL A 137 -5.37 -2.15 -6.93
CA VAL A 137 -4.97 -2.49 -5.57
C VAL A 137 -5.44 -1.43 -4.59
N TYR A 138 -5.85 -1.87 -3.40
CA TYR A 138 -6.13 -1.04 -2.26
C TYR A 138 -4.92 -1.03 -1.33
N LEU A 139 -4.38 0.15 -1.09
CA LEU A 139 -3.42 0.41 -0.02
C LEU A 139 -4.18 0.65 1.27
N LEU A 140 -3.75 -0.06 2.30
CA LEU A 140 -4.29 0.00 3.66
C LEU A 140 -3.11 0.25 4.59
N LEU A 141 -3.17 1.35 5.36
CA LEU A 141 -2.14 1.70 6.33
C LEU A 141 -2.72 1.82 7.72
N LYS A 142 -1.93 1.37 8.69
CA LYS A 142 -2.25 1.42 10.12
C LYS A 142 -1.00 1.69 10.94
N LYS A 143 -1.17 2.40 12.04
CA LYS A 143 -0.12 2.66 13.04
C LYS A 143 -0.10 1.60 14.13
#